data_AF-A0A8C0XH56-F1
#
_entry.id   AF-A0A8C0XH56-F1
#
_cell.length_a   1.000
_cell.length_b   1.000
_cell.length_c   1.000
_cell.angle_alpha   90.00
_cell.angle_beta   90.00
_cell.angle_gamma   90.00
#
_symmetry.space_group_name_H-M   'P 1'
#
loop_
_entity.id
_entity.type
_entity.pdbx_description
1 polymer ?
#
loop_
_entity_poly.entity_id
_entity_poly.type
_entity_poly.pdbx_seq_one_letter_code
_entity_poly.pdbx_strand_id
1 'polypeptide(L)'
;MTHVIHKLSFGDTLQVQNVHGAFNALGGADRLTSNPLASHDYILKIVPTVYEDKNGKQRYSYQYTVANKEYVAYSHTGRIIPAIWFRYDLSPITVKYTERRQPLYRFITTICAIIGGTFTVAGILDSCIFTASEAWKKIQLGKMH
;
A
#
# COMPACT_ATOMS: atom_id res chain seq x y z
N MET A 1 11.43 -0.74 33.74
CA MET A 1 12.14 -1.98 33.36
C MET A 1 12.55 -1.78 31.92
N THR A 2 13.83 -1.86 31.60
CA THR A 2 14.33 -1.55 30.26
C THR A 2 14.32 -2.79 29.37
N HIS A 3 13.96 -2.63 28.09
CA HIS A 3 13.90 -3.74 27.13
C HIS A 3 14.01 -3.25 25.68
N VAL A 4 14.31 -4.18 24.78
CA VAL A 4 14.32 -3.98 23.33
C VAL A 4 13.45 -5.06 22.70
N ILE A 5 12.55 -4.67 21.81
CA ILE A 5 11.68 -5.61 21.09
C ILE A 5 12.22 -5.78 19.68
N HIS A 6 12.90 -6.90 19.43
CA HIS A 6 13.49 -7.16 18.12
C HIS A 6 12.43 -7.47 17.06
N LYS A 7 11.47 -8.34 17.38
CA LYS A 7 10.41 -8.73 16.47
C LYS A 7 9.20 -9.25 17.22
N LEU A 8 8.02 -8.81 16.82
CA LEU A 8 6.75 -9.39 17.23
C LEU A 8 5.85 -9.50 16.00
N SER A 9 5.42 -10.71 15.67
CA SER A 9 4.58 -10.99 14.51
C SER A 9 3.62 -12.12 14.81
N PHE A 10 2.45 -12.10 14.16
CA PHE A 10 1.39 -13.08 14.35
C PHE A 10 1.13 -13.81 13.03
N GLY A 11 1.02 -15.16 13.09
CA GLY A 11 0.80 -16.01 11.92
C GLY A 11 1.96 -16.08 10.94
N ASP A 12 1.65 -16.36 9.67
CA ASP A 12 2.67 -16.56 8.63
C ASP A 12 3.35 -15.24 8.27
N THR A 13 4.67 -15.30 8.05
CA THR A 13 5.43 -14.15 7.56
C THR A 13 5.16 -13.95 6.07
N LEU A 14 4.33 -12.97 5.74
CA LEU A 14 4.13 -12.54 4.36
C LEU A 14 5.30 -11.64 3.92
N GLN A 15 6.30 -12.24 3.27
CA GLN A 15 7.32 -11.49 2.52
C GLN A 15 6.84 -11.23 1.09
N VAL A 16 5.69 -10.57 0.94
CA VAL A 16 5.20 -10.19 -0.39
C VAL A 16 5.80 -8.83 -0.72
N GLN A 17 6.65 -8.75 -1.76
CA GLN A 17 7.38 -7.54 -2.16
C GLN A 17 6.51 -6.28 -2.34
N ASN A 18 5.20 -6.44 -2.57
CA ASN A 18 4.25 -5.35 -2.82
C ASN A 18 3.19 -5.17 -1.73
N VAL A 19 3.27 -5.86 -0.59
CA VAL A 19 2.32 -5.67 0.53
C VAL A 19 3.02 -4.89 1.64
N HIS A 20 2.93 -3.57 1.58
CA HIS A 20 3.29 -2.70 2.71
C HIS A 20 2.21 -2.82 3.79
N GLY A 21 2.50 -3.58 4.84
CA GLY A 21 1.62 -3.75 6.00
C GLY A 21 2.40 -3.69 7.31
N ALA A 22 1.72 -3.29 8.38
CA ALA A 22 2.27 -3.23 9.72
C ALA A 22 2.34 -4.64 10.36
N PHE A 23 3.14 -5.53 9.78
CA PHE A 23 3.31 -6.91 10.27
C PHE A 23 4.31 -7.03 11.43
N ASN A 24 5.12 -5.99 11.66
CA ASN A 24 6.08 -5.90 12.75
C ASN A 24 6.15 -4.46 13.27
N ALA A 25 4.99 -3.88 13.62
CA ALA A 25 4.88 -2.49 14.08
C ALA A 25 5.68 -2.20 15.36
N LEU A 26 5.95 -3.22 16.16
CA LEU A 26 6.73 -3.14 17.39
C LEU A 26 8.22 -3.46 17.19
N GLY A 27 8.63 -3.78 15.96
CA GLY A 27 10.00 -4.13 15.63
C GLY A 27 10.95 -2.95 15.84
N GLY A 28 12.00 -3.16 16.63
CA GLY A 28 12.98 -2.12 16.94
C GLY A 28 12.53 -1.13 18.02
N ALA A 29 11.46 -1.43 18.77
CA ALA A 29 11.07 -0.60 19.90
C ALA A 29 12.12 -0.69 21.02
N ASP A 30 12.80 0.42 21.28
CA ASP A 30 13.84 0.55 22.29
C ASP A 30 13.32 1.32 23.52
N ARG A 31 13.46 0.72 24.72
CA ARG A 31 13.13 1.32 26.02
C ARG A 31 14.31 1.35 26.99
N LEU A 32 15.52 1.35 26.48
CA LEU A 32 16.76 1.38 27.27
C LEU A 32 16.92 2.67 28.08
N THR A 33 16.32 3.79 27.66
CA THR A 33 16.37 5.09 28.36
C THR A 33 15.20 5.33 29.32
N SER A 34 14.25 4.39 29.43
CA SER A 34 13.07 4.54 30.29
C SER A 34 13.39 4.29 31.77
N ASN A 35 12.45 4.66 32.64
CA ASN A 35 12.61 4.45 34.07
C ASN A 35 12.70 2.92 34.39
N PRO A 36 13.76 2.44 35.08
CA PRO A 36 13.89 1.03 35.46
C PRO A 36 12.73 0.50 36.31
N LEU A 37 12.01 1.37 37.02
CA LEU A 37 10.85 1.04 37.85
C LEU A 37 9.50 1.15 37.11
N ALA A 38 9.49 1.69 35.89
CA ALA A 38 8.26 1.78 35.11
C ALA A 38 7.86 0.43 34.50
N SER A 39 6.56 0.24 34.38
CA SER A 39 5.90 -0.82 33.63
C SER A 39 5.49 -0.30 32.24
N HIS A 40 5.51 -1.19 31.26
CA HIS A 40 5.18 -0.88 29.86
C HIS A 40 3.99 -1.71 29.41
N ASP A 41 2.88 -1.07 29.09
CA ASP A 41 1.71 -1.68 28.47
C ASP A 41 1.74 -1.45 26.95
N TYR A 42 1.81 -2.54 26.19
CA TYR A 42 1.66 -2.56 24.75
C TYR A 42 0.28 -3.08 24.40
N ILE A 43 -0.58 -2.20 23.90
CA ILE A 43 -1.92 -2.52 23.44
C ILE A 43 -1.83 -2.77 21.93
N LEU A 44 -2.04 -4.02 21.53
CA LEU A 44 -1.93 -4.53 20.18
C LEU A 44 -3.33 -4.72 19.61
N LYS A 45 -3.67 -4.03 18.52
CA LYS A 45 -4.91 -4.27 17.79
C LYS A 45 -4.59 -5.08 16.54
N ILE A 46 -4.97 -6.35 16.54
CA ILE A 46 -4.63 -7.33 15.52
C ILE A 46 -5.73 -7.38 14.46
N VAL A 47 -5.35 -7.35 13.19
CA VAL A 47 -6.24 -7.42 12.03
C VAL A 47 -5.88 -8.64 11.19
N PRO A 48 -6.75 -9.66 11.10
CA PRO A 48 -6.55 -10.79 10.22
C PRO A 48 -6.40 -10.35 8.77
N THR A 49 -5.40 -10.89 8.08
CA THR A 49 -5.04 -10.54 6.71
C THR A 49 -4.87 -11.80 5.88
N VAL A 50 -5.67 -11.93 4.82
CA VAL A 50 -5.62 -13.09 3.92
C VAL A 50 -5.02 -12.66 2.60
N TYR A 51 -3.95 -13.32 2.18
CA TYR A 51 -3.36 -13.15 0.86
C TYR A 51 -3.79 -14.31 -0.05
N GLU A 52 -4.40 -13.99 -1.19
CA GLU A 52 -4.80 -14.95 -2.21
C GLU A 52 -3.97 -14.74 -3.47
N ASP A 53 -3.15 -15.74 -3.78
CA ASP A 53 -2.36 -15.81 -5.01
C ASP A 53 -3.26 -16.09 -6.23
N LYS A 54 -2.75 -15.83 -7.44
CA LYS A 54 -3.42 -16.10 -8.72
C LYS A 54 -3.82 -17.58 -8.88
N ASN A 55 -3.12 -18.48 -8.21
CA ASN A 55 -3.40 -19.92 -8.21
C ASN A 55 -4.47 -20.32 -7.16
N GLY A 56 -5.09 -19.36 -6.48
CA GLY A 56 -6.07 -19.61 -5.41
C GLY A 56 -5.45 -20.08 -4.09
N LYS A 57 -4.12 -20.10 -3.98
CA LYS A 57 -3.43 -20.43 -2.72
C LYS A 57 -3.63 -19.28 -1.73
N GLN A 58 -4.29 -19.56 -0.62
CA GLN A 58 -4.51 -18.61 0.46
C GLN A 58 -3.40 -18.73 1.50
N ARG A 59 -2.95 -17.58 2.02
CA ARG A 59 -2.01 -17.47 3.15
C ARG A 59 -2.61 -16.56 4.21
N TYR A 60 -2.54 -16.98 5.46
CA TYR A 60 -3.13 -16.26 6.59
C TYR A 60 -2.03 -15.56 7.38
N SER A 61 -2.15 -14.27 7.51
CA SER A 61 -1.24 -13.43 8.29
C SER A 61 -2.04 -12.42 9.08
N TYR A 62 -1.35 -11.63 9.89
CA TYR A 62 -1.98 -10.72 10.82
C TYR A 62 -1.15 -9.44 10.88
N GLN A 63 -1.80 -8.33 10.51
CA GLN A 63 -1.26 -7.01 10.73
C GLN A 63 -1.67 -6.55 12.12
N TYR A 64 -0.90 -5.66 12.75
CA TYR A 64 -1.32 -5.08 14.01
C TYR A 64 -0.83 -3.65 14.17
N THR A 65 -1.59 -2.86 14.93
CA THR A 65 -1.17 -1.54 15.40
C THR A 65 -0.83 -1.61 16.88
N VAL A 66 -0.01 -0.66 17.33
CA VAL A 66 0.49 -0.61 18.70
C VAL A 66 0.14 0.75 19.30
N ALA A 67 -0.41 0.73 20.51
CA ALA A 67 -0.35 1.85 21.43
C ALA A 67 0.50 1.48 22.66
N ASN A 68 1.37 2.38 23.10
CA ASN A 68 2.23 2.16 24.26
C ASN A 68 1.84 3.08 25.42
N LYS A 69 1.83 2.54 26.63
CA LYS A 69 1.65 3.31 27.87
C LYS A 69 2.74 2.94 28.87
N GLU A 70 3.32 3.96 29.50
CA GLU A 70 4.33 3.80 30.54
C GLU A 70 3.77 4.33 31.87
N TYR A 71 3.90 3.55 32.94
CA TYR A 71 3.40 3.92 34.27
C TYR A 71 4.14 3.17 35.37
N VAL A 72 4.18 3.73 36.57
CA VAL A 72 4.71 3.06 37.76
C VAL A 72 3.52 2.51 38.55
N ALA A 73 3.45 1.18 38.70
CA ALA A 73 2.40 0.51 39.43
C ALA A 73 2.85 0.22 40.87
N TYR A 74 2.08 0.69 41.84
CA TYR A 74 2.25 0.33 43.25
C TYR A 74 1.35 -0.85 43.57
N SER A 75 1.93 -1.95 44.07
CA SER A 75 1.14 -3.06 44.62
C SER A 75 0.42 -2.64 45.90
N HIS A 76 -0.61 -3.39 46.30
CA HIS A 76 -1.30 -3.20 47.60
C HIS A 76 -0.34 -3.28 48.80
N THR A 77 0.80 -3.95 48.64
CA THR A 77 1.89 -4.02 49.63
C THR A 77 2.91 -2.88 49.55
N GLY A 78 2.68 -1.85 48.73
CA GLY A 78 3.59 -0.71 48.53
C GLY A 78 4.84 -1.02 47.69
N ARG A 79 5.01 -2.28 47.27
CA ARG A 79 6.11 -2.69 46.38
C ARG A 79 5.81 -2.27 44.95
N ILE A 80 6.81 -1.70 44.28
CA ILE A 80 6.78 -1.42 42.84
C ILE A 80 7.20 -2.70 42.13
N ILE A 81 6.34 -3.23 41.26
CA ILE A 81 6.64 -4.42 40.47
C ILE A 81 6.61 -4.00 39.00
N PRO A 82 7.78 -3.67 38.41
CA PRO A 82 7.83 -3.31 37.00
C PRO A 82 7.55 -4.54 36.13
N ALA A 83 6.69 -4.39 35.13
CA ALA A 83 6.30 -5.46 34.23
C ALA A 83 6.13 -4.96 32.79
N ILE A 84 6.24 -5.87 31.82
CA ILE A 84 5.93 -5.63 30.42
C ILE A 84 4.67 -6.42 30.09
N TRP A 85 3.63 -5.72 29.63
CA TRP A 85 2.35 -6.32 29.28
C TRP A 85 2.10 -6.21 27.77
N PHE A 86 1.75 -7.32 27.14
CA PHE A 86 1.27 -7.36 25.76
C PHE A 86 -0.22 -7.70 25.79
N ARG A 87 -1.06 -6.68 25.67
CA ARG A 87 -2.51 -6.82 25.61
C ARG A 87 -2.91 -6.85 24.14
N TYR A 88 -3.54 -7.92 23.68
CA TYR A 88 -3.99 -8.02 22.30
C TYR A 88 -5.51 -8.07 22.22
N ASP A 89 -6.05 -7.43 21.18
CA ASP A 89 -7.46 -7.49 20.81
C ASP A 89 -7.58 -7.80 19.31
N LEU A 90 -8.54 -8.64 18.94
CA LEU A 90 -8.76 -9.08 17.57
C LEU A 90 -9.84 -8.21 16.93
N SER A 91 -9.47 -7.52 15.86
CA SER A 91 -10.42 -6.78 15.04
C SER A 91 -11.40 -7.75 14.36
N PRO A 92 -12.71 -7.46 14.38
CA PRO A 92 -13.70 -8.28 13.67
C PRO A 92 -13.63 -8.11 12.14
N ILE A 93 -12.78 -7.21 11.64
CA ILE A 93 -12.59 -6.95 10.21
C ILE A 93 -11.39 -7.73 9.69
N THR A 94 -11.53 -8.34 8.51
CA THR A 94 -10.45 -9.06 7.81
C THR A 94 -10.06 -8.33 6.52
N VAL A 95 -8.76 -8.13 6.30
CA VAL A 95 -8.23 -7.55 5.06
C VAL A 95 -7.90 -8.67 4.08
N LYS A 96 -8.48 -8.65 2.88
CA LYS A 96 -8.21 -9.65 1.84
C LYS A 96 -7.48 -9.04 0.65
N TYR A 97 -6.24 -9.46 0.42
CA TYR A 97 -5.46 -9.11 -0.76
C TYR A 97 -5.62 -10.19 -1.82
N THR A 98 -6.20 -9.84 -2.96
CA THR A 98 -6.35 -10.75 -4.12
C THR A 98 -5.46 -10.29 -5.26
N GLU A 99 -4.53 -11.14 -5.69
CA GLU A 99 -3.70 -10.84 -6.84
C GLU A 99 -4.46 -11.14 -8.15
N ARG A 100 -4.88 -10.10 -8.87
CA ARG A 100 -5.55 -10.25 -10.18
C ARG A 100 -4.58 -10.02 -11.34
N ARG A 101 -4.69 -10.86 -12.38
CA ARG A 101 -4.03 -10.59 -13.67
C ARG A 101 -4.74 -9.47 -14.41
N GLN A 102 -3.97 -8.66 -15.12
CA GLN A 102 -4.57 -7.71 -16.06
C GLN A 102 -5.25 -8.49 -17.20
N PRO A 103 -6.48 -8.11 -17.57
CA PRO A 103 -7.23 -8.84 -18.57
C PRO A 103 -6.76 -8.50 -19.99
N LEU A 104 -6.81 -9.49 -20.87
CA LEU A 104 -6.33 -9.37 -22.26
C LEU A 104 -7.07 -8.31 -23.08
N TYR A 105 -8.33 -8.00 -22.74
CA TYR A 105 -9.06 -6.92 -23.41
C TYR A 105 -8.35 -5.58 -23.29
N ARG A 106 -7.64 -5.32 -22.18
CA ARG A 106 -6.90 -4.07 -21.99
C ARG A 106 -5.80 -3.92 -23.04
N PHE A 107 -5.13 -5.01 -23.38
CA PHE A 107 -4.13 -5.05 -24.45
C PHE A 107 -4.76 -4.78 -25.82
N ILE A 108 -5.87 -5.44 -26.14
CA ILE A 108 -6.59 -5.24 -27.41
C ILE A 108 -7.05 -3.78 -27.53
N THR A 109 -7.65 -3.22 -26.48
CA THR A 109 -8.09 -1.82 -26.48
C THR A 109 -6.93 -0.86 -26.70
N THR A 110 -5.74 -1.14 -26.17
CA THR A 110 -4.55 -0.32 -26.39
C THR A 110 -4.09 -0.39 -27.86
N ILE A 111 -4.11 -1.57 -28.48
CA ILE A 111 -3.80 -1.71 -29.92
C ILE A 111 -4.79 -0.90 -30.75
N CYS A 112 -6.10 -1.07 -30.51
CA CYS A 112 -7.13 -0.34 -31.23
C CYS A 112 -6.97 1.18 -31.07
N ALA A 113 -6.62 1.65 -29.87
CA ALA A 113 -6.39 3.07 -29.62
C ALA A 113 -5.18 3.62 -30.41
N ILE A 114 -4.09 2.85 -30.51
CA ILE A 114 -2.90 3.26 -31.28
C ILE A 114 -3.22 3.29 -32.77
N ILE A 115 -3.88 2.25 -33.30
CA ILE A 115 -4.23 2.19 -34.73
C ILE A 115 -5.25 3.28 -35.07
N GLY A 116 -6.35 3.39 -34.32
CA GLY A 116 -7.36 4.41 -34.55
C GLY A 116 -6.78 5.82 -34.44
N GLY A 117 -5.99 6.08 -33.40
CA GLY A 117 -5.34 7.37 -33.20
C GLY A 117 -4.38 7.76 -34.32
N THR A 118 -3.56 6.82 -34.79
CA THR A 118 -2.63 7.08 -35.91
C THR A 118 -3.36 7.40 -37.21
N PHE A 119 -4.41 6.65 -37.55
CA PHE A 119 -5.23 6.93 -38.74
C PHE A 119 -5.95 8.28 -38.66
N THR A 120 -6.53 8.63 -37.50
CA THR A 120 -7.19 9.93 -37.32
C THR A 120 -6.19 11.09 -37.46
N VAL A 121 -5.02 10.97 -36.83
CA VAL A 121 -3.98 12.01 -36.90
C VAL A 121 -3.46 12.16 -38.33
N ALA A 122 -3.22 11.07 -39.05
CA ALA A 122 -2.79 11.10 -40.46
C ALA A 122 -3.83 11.79 -41.36
N GLY A 123 -5.13 11.48 -41.20
CA GLY A 123 -6.20 12.11 -41.98
C GLY A 123 -6.36 13.61 -41.73
N ILE A 124 -6.18 14.05 -40.48
CA ILE A 124 -6.18 15.49 -40.12
C ILE A 124 -4.99 16.19 -40.78
N LEU A 125 -3.78 15.62 -40.68
CA LEU A 125 -2.57 16.16 -41.28
C LEU A 125 -2.70 16.31 -42.80
N ASP A 126 -3.16 15.27 -43.49
CA ASP A 126 -3.36 15.28 -44.94
C ASP A 126 -4.36 16.37 -45.37
N SER A 127 -5.50 16.44 -44.67
CA SER A 127 -6.53 17.47 -44.92
C SER A 127 -6.01 18.89 -44.69
N CYS A 128 -5.21 19.10 -43.63
CA CYS A 128 -4.58 20.38 -43.34
C CYS A 128 -3.55 20.78 -44.41
N ILE A 129 -2.70 19.84 -44.86
CA ILE A 129 -1.69 20.09 -45.89
C ILE A 129 -2.36 20.40 -47.23
N PHE A 130 -3.38 19.63 -47.62
CA PHE A 130 -4.11 19.86 -48.86
C PHE A 130 -4.77 21.24 -48.87
N THR A 131 -5.51 21.58 -47.80
CA THR A 131 -6.16 22.89 -47.66
C THR A 131 -5.16 24.04 -47.66
N ALA A 132 -4.03 23.89 -46.94
CA ALA A 132 -2.96 24.88 -46.93
C ALA A 132 -2.33 25.06 -48.33
N SER A 133 -2.14 23.98 -49.08
CA SER A 133 -1.58 24.02 -50.43
C SER A 133 -2.51 24.72 -51.43
N GLU A 134 -3.82 24.47 -51.36
CA GLU A 134 -4.80 25.15 -52.21
C GLU A 134 -4.94 26.62 -51.85
N ALA A 135 -4.91 26.96 -50.55
CA ALA A 135 -4.91 28.34 -50.09
C ALA A 135 -3.67 29.10 -50.58
N TRP A 136 -2.48 28.49 -50.49
CA TRP A 136 -1.24 29.08 -50.98
C TRP A 136 -1.27 29.30 -52.50
N LYS A 137 -1.81 28.32 -53.24
CA LYS A 137 -1.96 28.40 -54.70
C LYS A 137 -2.95 29.50 -55.10
N LYS A 138 -4.05 29.67 -54.37
CA LYS A 138 -5.00 30.79 -54.57
C LYS A 138 -4.37 32.15 -54.29
N ILE A 139 -3.53 32.26 -53.26
CA ILE A 139 -2.77 33.48 -52.93
C ILE A 139 -1.76 33.81 -54.04
N GLN A 140 -1.04 32.83 -54.56
CA GLN A 140 -0.07 33.05 -55.65
C GLN A 140 -0.70 33.45 -56.98
N LEU A 141 -1.92 32.98 -57.28
CA LEU A 141 -2.61 33.31 -58.52
C LEU A 141 -3.27 34.71 -58.51
N GLY A 142 -3.13 35.48 -57.42
CA GLY A 142 -3.60 36.87 -57.33
C GLY A 142 -5.13 37.04 -57.44
N LYS A 143 -5.90 35.95 -57.45
CA LYS A 143 -7.37 35.98 -57.45
C LYS A 143 -7.89 35.99 -56.01
N MET A 144 -7.58 37.07 -55.30
CA MET A 144 -8.36 37.50 -54.15
C MET A 144 -8.90 38.90 -54.45
N HIS A 145 -9.88 38.93 -55.35
CA HIS A 145 -10.88 39.98 -55.46
C HIS A 145 -12.20 39.33 -55.87
#